data_AF-A0A498AVK3-F1
#
_entry.id   AF-A0A498AVK3-F1
#
_cell.length_a   1.000
_cell.length_b   1.000
_cell.length_c   1.000
_cell.angle_alpha   90.00
_cell.angle_beta   90.00
_cell.angle_gamma   90.00
#
_symmetry.space_group_name_H-M   'P 1'
#
loop_
_entity.id
_entity.type
_entity.pdbx_description
1 polymer ?
#
loop_
_entity_poly.entity_id
_entity_poly.type
_entity_poly.pdbx_seq_one_letter_code
_entity_poly.pdbx_strand_id
1 'polypeptide(L)' 'MSMIERIRNRRDANRRARAIEHALRSANSPAVREEILAIAQRHMS' A
#
# COMPACT_ATOMS: atom_id res chain seq x y z
N MET A 1 8.76 -7.13 20.06
CA MET A 1 9.30 -6.75 18.73
C MET A 1 10.82 -6.81 18.73
N SER A 2 11.40 -7.76 18.01
CA SER A 2 12.85 -7.82 17.78
C SER A 2 13.31 -6.79 16.74
N MET A 3 14.62 -6.49 16.71
CA MET A 3 15.22 -5.60 15.68
C MET A 3 14.93 -6.11 14.25
N ILE A 4 14.99 -7.43 14.06
CA ILE A 4 14.69 -8.10 12.78
C ILE A 4 13.22 -7.90 12.39
N GLU A 5 12.29 -8.04 13.33
CA GLU A 5 10.87 -7.82 13.08
C GLU A 5 10.59 -6.36 12.68
N ARG A 6 11.23 -5.41 13.35
CA ARG A 6 11.14 -3.98 12.99
C ARG A 6 11.61 -3.72 11.55
N ILE A 7 12.72 -4.31 11.13
CA ILE A 7 13.24 -4.17 9.77
C ILE A 7 12.29 -4.80 8.75
N ARG A 8 11.76 -5.99 9.04
CA ARG A 8 10.78 -6.66 8.15
C ARG A 8 9.51 -5.84 8.00
N ASN A 9 8.94 -5.35 9.10
CA ASN A 9 7.73 -4.53 9.07
C ASN A 9 7.94 -3.23 8.28
N ARG A 10 9.10 -2.56 8.46
CA ARG A 10 9.44 -1.36 7.68
C ARG A 10 9.57 -1.66 6.18
N ARG A 11 10.22 -2.79 5.82
CA ARG A 11 10.35 -3.20 4.41
C ARG A 11 9.00 -3.54 3.80
N ASP A 12 8.15 -4.23 4.54
CA ASP A 12 6.81 -4.61 4.07
C ASP A 12 5.92 -3.38 3.87
N ALA A 13 5.91 -2.44 4.82
CA ALA A 13 5.23 -1.16 4.67
C ALA A 13 5.71 -0.40 3.42
N ASN A 14 7.03 -0.33 3.20
CA ASN A 14 7.60 0.30 2.01
C ASN A 14 7.26 -0.42 0.70
N ARG A 15 7.08 -1.74 0.73
CA ARG A 15 6.65 -2.54 -0.44
C ARG A 15 5.20 -2.25 -0.76
N ARG A 16 4.32 -2.26 0.24
CA ARG A 16 2.89 -1.95 0.10
C ARG A 16 2.67 -0.54 -0.44
N ALA A 17 3.36 0.46 0.11
CA ALA A 17 3.27 1.84 -0.36
C ALA A 17 3.61 1.99 -1.85
N ARG A 18 4.67 1.33 -2.31
CA ARG A 18 5.06 1.33 -3.73
C ARG A 18 4.06 0.63 -4.64
N ALA A 19 3.47 -0.48 -4.18
CA ALA A 19 2.44 -1.18 -4.94
C ALA A 19 1.19 -0.32 -5.11
N ILE A 20 0.75 0.37 -4.04
CA ILE A 20 -0.38 1.31 -4.09
C ILE A 20 -0.07 2.46 -5.04
N GLU A 21 1.11 3.08 -4.92
CA GLU A 21 1.50 4.18 -5.81
C GLU A 21 1.49 3.75 -7.29
N HIS A 22 2.04 2.59 -7.60
CA HIS A 22 1.99 2.04 -8.95
C HIS A 22 0.55 1.85 -9.41
N ALA A 23 -0.30 1.23 -8.60
CA ALA A 23 -1.70 0.98 -8.95
C ALA A 23 -2.45 2.30 -9.25
N LEU A 24 -2.23 3.32 -8.41
CA LEU A 24 -2.81 4.65 -8.60
C LEU A 24 -2.30 5.35 -9.86
N ARG A 25 -1.03 5.16 -10.23
CA ARG A 25 -0.46 5.72 -11.48
C ARG A 25 -0.99 4.99 -12.72
N SER A 26 -1.23 3.69 -12.65
CA SER A 26 -1.76 2.90 -13.76
C SER A 26 -3.28 3.02 -13.94
N ALA A 27 -4.00 3.48 -12.91
CA ALA A 27 -5.44 3.63 -12.96
C ALA A 27 -5.83 4.87 -13.79
N ASN A 28 -6.43 4.63 -14.95
CA ASN A 28 -6.90 5.69 -15.86
C ASN A 28 -8.32 6.19 -15.54
N SER A 29 -9.05 5.49 -14.67
CA SER A 29 -10.41 5.86 -14.26
C SER A 29 -10.42 6.39 -12.82
N PRO A 30 -11.07 7.55 -12.56
CA PRO A 30 -11.25 8.07 -11.21
C PRO A 30 -11.92 7.06 -10.27
N ALA A 31 -12.94 6.33 -10.73
CA ALA A 31 -13.65 5.34 -9.92
C ALA A 31 -12.73 4.20 -9.45
N VAL A 32 -11.88 3.69 -10.36
CA VAL A 32 -10.89 2.65 -10.02
C VAL A 32 -9.85 3.16 -9.02
N ARG A 33 -9.47 4.44 -9.13
CA ARG A 33 -8.55 5.07 -8.18
C ARG A 33 -9.15 5.16 -6.77
N GLU A 34 -10.43 5.50 -6.67
CA GLU A 34 -11.15 5.52 -5.38
C GLU A 34 -11.25 4.12 -4.76
N GLU A 35 -11.53 3.09 -5.57
CA GLU A 35 -11.55 1.70 -5.11
C GLU A 35 -10.18 1.25 -4.57
N ILE A 36 -9.09 1.58 -5.27
CA ILE A 36 -7.72 1.28 -4.83
C ILE A 36 -7.45 1.92 -3.47
N LEU A 37 -7.86 3.18 -3.27
CA LEU A 37 -7.70 3.87 -2.00
C LEU A 37 -8.54 3.23 -0.88
N ALA A 38 -9.79 2.88 -1.15
CA ALA A 38 -10.66 2.23 -0.18
C ALA A 38 -10.11 0.85 0.25
N ILE A 39 -9.59 0.07 -0.69
CA ILE A 39 -8.94 -1.21 -0.41
C ILE A 39 -7.65 -1.00 0.40
N ALA A 40 -6.81 -0.04 0.01
CA ALA A 40 -5.58 0.27 0.73
C ALA A 40 -5.84 0.68 2.18
N GLN A 41 -6.84 1.52 2.43
CA GLN A 41 -7.23 1.94 3.78
C GLN A 41 -7.70 0.76 4.64
N ARG A 42 -8.49 -0.16 4.08
CA ARG A 42 -8.93 -1.38 4.78
C ARG A 42 -7.78 -2.29 5.20
N HIS A 43 -6.72 -2.38 4.40
CA HIS A 43 -5.56 -3.22 4.70
C HIS A 43 -4.48 -2.56 5.57
N MET A 44 -4.63 -1.27 5.86
CA MET A 44 -3.71 -0.50 6.72
C MET A 44 -4.25 -0.27 8.15
N SER A 45 -5.54 -0.54 8.39
CA SER A 45 -6.11 -0.63 9.75
C SER A 45 -5.70 -1.94 10.41
#